data_AF-A0AAE3J7Y8-F1
#
_entry.id   AF-A0AAE3J7Y8-F1
#
_cell.length_a   1.000
_cell.length_b   1.000
_cell.length_c   1.000
_cell.angle_alpha   90.00
_cell.angle_beta   90.00
_cell.angle_gamma   90.00
#
_symmetry.space_group_name_H-M   'P 1'
#
loop_
_entity.id
_entity.type
_entity.pdbx_description
1 polymer ?
#
loop_
_entity_poly.entity_id
_entity_poly.type
_entity_poly.pdbx_seq_one_letter_code
_entity_poly.pdbx_strand_id
1 'polypeptide(L)'
;MGGKEASRGFLYQGFASVLEALTDKGNWDKIYVEFPTSNDKVDIALEQQNQIVKCIQVKSTINTFTKSDIKIWLDDLIKDIESPEYELFLIGQCDKSANTFIKSIEKYYGKVLDKEAKSSLNGFDTDLLDNKRIRFFILPFEIEVLEKIVRDSLHQYISDSNQMMTFDQIRFIASATVNDQMISSTHGKGIDRKDFDGEMEKRIFLVADKYSPKRISIGVKSFTRGAENLEKDTESCLSFINKFDGRNIKGEYDWNKDIYRNLEEFLLTNTSNKYAYQIFLDTHASIAFAAGRILDSKSGINVFPIQKSSTNGTVLWDVKLSSKRNYTNWDISHEKFNENQYDSALVLNVTRNIYNDVVKFIKENNLSIGFIINCTPSDVGATNFSIEDGTHATALANSVYNAIGRRSTVERRATLHIFAAAPNAFMFFLGQNSVGFGKCILYEYDFEQRNSCTYSQSISFTN
;
A
#
# COMPACT_ATOMS: atom_id res chain seq x y z
N MET A 1 9.98 13.71 -44.68
CA MET A 1 10.32 12.96 -43.45
C MET A 1 9.64 11.61 -43.50
N GLY A 2 10.36 10.52 -43.22
CA GLY A 2 9.76 9.18 -43.14
C GLY A 2 9.13 8.93 -41.76
N GLY A 3 8.15 8.02 -41.68
CA GLY A 3 7.38 7.77 -40.44
C GLY A 3 8.22 7.39 -39.21
N LYS A 4 9.41 6.80 -39.40
CA LYS A 4 10.35 6.45 -38.32
C LYS A 4 10.99 7.66 -37.64
N GLU A 5 11.24 8.74 -38.37
CA GLU A 5 11.83 9.96 -37.80
C GLU A 5 10.78 10.78 -37.06
N ALA A 6 9.56 10.86 -37.61
CA ALA A 6 8.43 11.52 -36.96
C ALA A 6 8.07 10.85 -35.62
N SER A 7 7.97 9.52 -35.59
CA SER A 7 7.69 8.78 -34.34
C SER A 7 8.75 8.99 -33.25
N ARG A 8 10.01 9.24 -33.62
CA ARG A 8 11.08 9.55 -32.66
C ARG A 8 10.98 10.98 -32.14
N GLY A 9 10.62 11.94 -33.00
CA GLY A 9 10.34 13.31 -32.60
C GLY A 9 9.29 13.37 -31.47
N PHE A 10 8.16 12.70 -31.67
CA PHE A 10 7.08 12.62 -30.68
C PHE A 10 7.53 11.99 -29.35
N LEU A 11 8.37 10.96 -29.40
CA LEU A 11 8.91 10.34 -28.17
C LEU A 11 9.76 11.35 -27.37
N TYR A 12 10.64 12.07 -28.04
CA TYR A 12 11.53 13.04 -27.39
C TYR A 12 10.79 14.29 -26.88
N GLN A 13 9.76 14.74 -27.58
CA GLN A 13 8.84 15.76 -27.07
C GLN A 13 8.09 15.24 -25.83
N GLY A 14 7.66 13.98 -25.83
CA GLY A 14 7.06 13.35 -24.65
C GLY A 14 7.98 13.38 -23.43
N PHE A 15 9.27 13.05 -23.60
CA PHE A 15 10.26 13.18 -22.53
C PHE A 15 10.39 14.62 -22.01
N ALA A 16 10.55 15.60 -22.90
CA ALA A 16 10.68 17.01 -22.52
C ALA A 16 9.43 17.49 -21.75
N SER A 17 8.24 17.15 -22.25
CA SER A 17 6.97 17.51 -21.61
C SER A 17 6.82 16.90 -20.22
N VAL A 18 7.15 15.62 -20.03
CA VAL A 18 7.11 14.99 -18.70
C VAL A 18 8.09 15.67 -17.75
N LEU A 19 9.32 15.95 -18.19
CA LEU A 19 10.32 16.61 -17.35
C LEU A 19 9.85 18.00 -16.90
N GLU A 20 9.30 18.79 -17.81
CA GLU A 20 8.73 20.10 -17.49
C GLU A 20 7.56 19.98 -16.51
N ALA A 21 6.63 19.05 -16.75
CA ALA A 21 5.47 18.86 -15.90
C ALA A 21 5.85 18.43 -14.47
N LEU A 22 6.89 17.60 -14.31
CA LEU A 22 7.36 17.11 -13.01
C LEU A 22 8.18 18.15 -12.23
N THR A 23 8.99 18.97 -12.92
CA THR A 23 9.99 19.84 -12.27
C THR A 23 9.50 21.27 -12.06
N ASP A 24 8.62 21.79 -12.92
CA ASP A 24 8.18 23.19 -12.85
C ASP A 24 6.84 23.34 -12.10
N LYS A 25 6.85 23.11 -10.79
CA LYS A 25 5.60 22.96 -10.00
C LYS A 25 4.75 24.24 -9.85
N GLY A 26 5.33 25.44 -10.00
CA GLY A 26 4.69 26.69 -9.62
C GLY A 26 4.37 27.67 -10.75
N ASN A 27 4.79 27.38 -11.97
CA ASN A 27 4.81 28.38 -13.06
C ASN A 27 3.80 28.10 -14.17
N TRP A 28 2.91 27.11 -14.05
CA TRP A 28 1.92 26.81 -15.09
C TRP A 28 0.61 26.24 -14.54
N ASP A 29 -0.48 26.61 -15.20
CA ASP A 29 -1.83 26.07 -15.00
C ASP A 29 -2.18 25.05 -16.07
N LYS A 30 -1.63 25.21 -17.28
CA LYS A 30 -1.84 24.28 -18.39
C LYS A 30 -0.57 24.08 -19.23
N ILE A 31 -0.30 22.84 -19.64
CA ILE A 31 0.82 22.47 -20.51
C ILE A 31 0.29 21.92 -21.84
N TYR A 32 0.83 22.39 -22.95
CA TYR A 32 0.47 21.97 -24.30
C TYR A 32 1.62 21.19 -24.92
N VAL A 33 1.30 20.10 -25.61
CA VAL A 33 2.23 19.39 -26.50
C VAL A 33 1.65 19.49 -27.90
N GLU A 34 2.48 19.85 -28.88
CA GLU A 34 2.07 20.29 -30.22
C GLU A 34 1.16 21.52 -30.14
N PHE A 35 1.71 22.63 -29.62
CA PHE A 35 0.94 23.86 -29.45
C PHE A 35 0.68 24.53 -30.82
N PRO A 36 -0.58 24.78 -31.20
CA PRO A 36 -0.89 25.25 -32.54
C PRO A 36 -0.50 26.72 -32.70
N THR A 37 0.64 26.96 -33.36
CA THR A 37 1.10 28.29 -33.76
C THR A 37 1.02 28.48 -35.27
N SER A 38 1.26 29.72 -35.73
CA SER A 38 1.17 30.05 -37.16
C SER A 38 2.32 29.45 -37.97
N ASN A 39 3.51 29.31 -37.37
CA ASN A 39 4.71 28.78 -38.04
C ASN A 39 5.14 27.40 -37.55
N ASP A 40 4.37 26.79 -36.64
CA ASP A 40 4.57 25.43 -36.14
C ASP A 40 5.98 25.23 -35.56
N LYS A 41 6.44 26.19 -34.73
CA LYS A 41 7.77 26.16 -34.11
C LYS A 41 7.76 25.81 -32.64
N VAL A 42 6.61 25.85 -31.98
CA VAL A 42 6.47 25.59 -30.54
C VAL A 42 6.02 24.15 -30.32
N ASP A 43 6.94 23.30 -29.88
CA ASP A 43 6.62 21.90 -29.58
C ASP A 43 5.85 21.78 -28.26
N ILE A 44 6.24 22.57 -27.24
CA ILE A 44 5.58 22.59 -25.93
C ILE A 44 5.37 24.05 -25.49
N ALA A 45 4.19 24.35 -24.98
CA ALA A 45 3.88 25.67 -24.40
C ALA A 45 3.32 25.51 -22.99
N LEU A 46 3.71 26.41 -22.08
CA LEU A 46 3.15 26.49 -20.74
C LEU A 46 2.33 27.76 -20.64
N GLU A 47 1.13 27.64 -20.08
CA GLU A 47 0.20 28.72 -19.86
C GLU A 47 -0.05 28.91 -18.36
N GLN A 48 -0.10 30.17 -17.94
CA GLN A 48 -0.48 30.57 -16.59
C GLN A 48 -1.42 31.76 -16.70
N GLN A 49 -2.56 31.73 -16.00
CA GLN A 49 -3.56 32.80 -16.03
C GLN A 49 -3.96 33.23 -17.46
N ASN A 50 -4.18 32.25 -18.36
CA ASN A 50 -4.50 32.43 -19.78
C ASN A 50 -3.44 33.18 -20.61
N GLN A 51 -2.19 33.23 -20.15
CA GLN A 51 -1.06 33.78 -20.90
C GLN A 51 0.01 32.73 -21.09
N ILE A 52 0.60 32.67 -22.28
CA ILE A 52 1.75 31.82 -22.55
C ILE A 52 2.97 32.40 -21.82
N VAL A 53 3.51 31.63 -20.88
CA VAL A 53 4.64 32.04 -20.03
C VAL A 53 5.95 31.37 -20.42
N LYS A 54 5.89 30.26 -21.16
CA LYS A 54 7.07 29.55 -21.64
C LYS A 54 6.79 28.85 -22.95
N CYS A 55 7.71 28.97 -23.91
CA CYS A 55 7.69 28.25 -25.17
C CYS A 55 8.95 27.39 -25.32
N ILE A 56 8.77 26.15 -25.73
CA ILE A 56 9.85 25.17 -25.79
C ILE A 56 9.87 24.53 -27.17
N GLN A 57 11.06 24.42 -27.73
CA GLN A 57 11.30 23.62 -28.93
C GLN A 57 12.27 22.48 -28.63
N VAL A 58 11.93 21.29 -29.11
CA VAL A 58 12.65 20.04 -28.89
C VAL A 58 13.28 19.62 -30.20
N LYS A 59 14.61 19.49 -30.20
CA LYS A 59 15.38 18.99 -31.34
C LYS A 59 16.18 17.79 -30.89
N SER A 60 16.22 16.77 -31.75
CA SER A 60 16.94 15.53 -31.48
C SER A 60 17.83 15.16 -32.66
N THR A 61 19.06 14.72 -32.40
CA THR A 61 19.99 14.31 -33.46
C THR A 61 20.99 13.26 -32.96
N ILE A 62 21.32 12.29 -33.82
CA ILE A 62 22.48 11.40 -33.64
C ILE A 62 23.81 12.10 -33.92
N ASN A 63 23.77 13.18 -34.70
CA ASN A 63 24.95 13.93 -35.09
C ASN A 63 25.24 15.02 -34.04
N THR A 64 25.93 16.08 -34.44
CA THR A 64 26.14 17.24 -33.59
C THR A 64 25.25 18.40 -34.01
N PHE A 65 24.70 19.11 -33.04
CA PHE A 65 24.07 20.40 -33.25
C PHE A 65 25.13 21.44 -33.56
N THR A 66 24.88 22.22 -34.61
CA THR A 66 25.75 23.32 -35.01
C THR A 66 25.23 24.64 -34.46
N LYS A 67 26.12 25.64 -34.35
CA LYS A 67 25.73 27.01 -34.01
C LYS A 67 24.64 27.56 -34.94
N SER A 68 24.76 27.29 -36.25
CA SER A 68 23.83 27.82 -37.26
C SER A 68 22.42 27.30 -37.04
N ASP A 69 22.27 26.00 -36.75
CA ASP A 69 20.96 25.38 -36.52
C ASP A 69 20.29 25.94 -35.26
N ILE A 70 21.03 25.97 -34.14
CA ILE A 70 20.52 26.49 -32.85
C ILE A 70 20.08 27.95 -33.00
N LYS A 71 20.86 28.75 -33.73
CA LYS A 71 20.53 30.14 -34.01
C LYS A 71 19.21 30.28 -34.77
N ILE A 72 19.02 29.49 -35.83
CA ILE A 72 17.79 29.51 -36.64
C ILE A 72 16.60 29.09 -35.79
N TRP A 73 16.72 27.98 -35.04
CA TRP A 73 15.65 27.48 -34.19
C TRP A 73 15.24 28.45 -33.09
N LEU A 74 16.21 29.12 -32.48
CA LEU A 74 15.93 30.12 -31.46
C LEU A 74 15.23 31.35 -32.05
N ASP A 75 15.70 31.83 -33.21
CA ASP A 75 15.11 32.97 -33.93
C ASP A 75 13.66 32.66 -34.35
N ASP A 76 13.44 31.49 -34.95
CA ASP A 76 12.13 30.97 -35.37
C ASP A 76 11.19 30.86 -34.17
N LEU A 77 11.65 30.29 -33.05
CA LEU A 77 10.84 30.08 -31.85
C LEU A 77 10.40 31.41 -31.22
N ILE A 78 11.30 32.39 -31.11
CA ILE A 78 11.00 33.70 -30.51
C ILE A 78 10.03 34.50 -31.39
N LYS A 79 10.14 34.36 -32.71
CA LYS A 79 9.31 35.10 -33.68
C LYS A 79 7.93 34.47 -33.89
N ASP A 80 7.74 33.20 -33.55
CA ASP A 80 6.48 32.50 -33.77
C ASP A 80 5.39 32.95 -32.79
N ILE A 81 5.73 33.05 -31.50
CA ILE A 81 4.81 33.54 -30.47
C ILE A 81 5.56 34.28 -29.36
N GLU A 82 4.94 35.34 -28.83
CA GLU A 82 5.47 36.11 -27.71
C GLU A 82 5.35 35.33 -26.39
N SER A 83 6.47 35.24 -25.67
CA SER A 83 6.58 34.60 -24.36
C SER A 83 7.70 35.27 -23.57
N PRO A 84 7.59 35.39 -22.24
CA PRO A 84 8.69 35.89 -21.41
C PRO A 84 9.85 34.89 -21.32
N GLU A 85 9.60 33.60 -21.59
CA GLU A 85 10.61 32.55 -21.50
C GLU A 85 10.60 31.62 -22.72
N TYR A 86 11.81 31.25 -23.17
CA TYR A 86 12.04 30.33 -24.28
C TYR A 86 13.09 29.29 -23.92
N GLU A 87 12.84 28.04 -24.30
CA GLU A 87 13.78 26.96 -24.04
C GLU A 87 14.02 26.09 -25.28
N LEU A 88 15.28 25.69 -25.48
CA LEU A 88 15.65 24.69 -26.47
C LEU A 88 16.12 23.41 -25.78
N PHE A 89 15.34 22.34 -25.98
CA PHE A 89 15.73 20.98 -25.59
C PHE A 89 16.52 20.35 -26.73
N LEU A 90 17.82 20.27 -26.53
CA LEU A 90 18.79 19.73 -27.48
C LEU A 90 19.17 18.31 -27.06
N ILE A 91 18.47 17.32 -27.61
CA ILE A 91 18.71 15.90 -27.31
C ILE A 91 19.75 15.37 -28.30
N GLY A 92 21.01 15.37 -27.89
CA GLY A 92 22.16 15.12 -28.75
C GLY A 92 23.42 15.79 -28.25
N GLN A 93 24.45 15.83 -29.08
CA GLN A 93 25.72 16.48 -28.77
C GLN A 93 25.79 17.85 -29.45
N CYS A 94 26.39 18.84 -28.80
CA CYS A 94 26.68 20.14 -29.43
C CYS A 94 28.14 20.18 -29.88
N ASP A 95 28.41 20.72 -31.07
CA ASP A 95 29.79 20.98 -31.47
C ASP A 95 30.41 22.12 -30.62
N LYS A 96 31.71 22.37 -30.80
CA LYS A 96 32.41 23.43 -30.05
C LYS A 96 31.79 24.81 -30.28
N SER A 97 31.40 25.11 -31.51
CA SER A 97 30.83 26.42 -31.88
C SER A 97 29.44 26.63 -31.26
N ALA A 98 28.62 25.59 -31.23
CA ALA A 98 27.31 25.57 -30.58
C ALA A 98 27.44 25.78 -29.07
N ASN A 99 28.35 25.05 -28.42
CA ASN A 99 28.62 25.23 -26.99
C ASN A 99 29.12 26.65 -26.67
N THR A 100 30.01 27.20 -27.50
CA THR A 100 30.47 28.59 -27.34
C THR A 100 29.29 29.57 -27.51
N PHE A 101 28.39 29.35 -28.47
CA PHE A 101 27.20 30.19 -28.67
C PHE A 101 26.26 30.16 -27.47
N ILE A 102 25.91 28.97 -26.95
CA ILE A 102 25.05 28.81 -25.75
C ILE A 102 25.64 29.57 -24.55
N LYS A 103 26.93 29.35 -24.26
CA LYS A 103 27.64 30.07 -23.17
C LYS A 103 27.71 31.58 -23.39
N SER A 104 27.71 32.02 -24.65
CA SER A 104 27.73 33.45 -24.97
C SER A 104 26.40 34.13 -24.65
N ILE A 105 25.28 33.42 -24.80
CA ILE A 105 23.96 33.90 -24.36
C ILE A 105 23.91 34.01 -22.83
N GLU A 106 24.44 33.03 -22.09
CA GLU A 106 24.54 33.13 -20.62
C GLU A 106 25.39 34.35 -20.19
N LYS A 107 26.53 34.56 -20.87
CA LYS A 107 27.40 35.73 -20.65
C LYS A 107 26.74 37.06 -21.00
N TYR A 108 25.83 37.08 -21.99
CA TYR A 108 25.03 38.25 -22.34
C TYR A 108 24.20 38.71 -21.14
N TYR A 109 23.41 37.80 -20.54
CA TYR A 109 22.62 38.11 -19.35
C TYR A 109 23.49 38.47 -18.13
N GLY A 110 24.67 37.85 -18.00
CA GLY A 110 25.65 38.20 -16.97
C GLY A 110 26.35 39.55 -17.18
N LYS A 111 26.16 40.22 -18.33
CA LYS A 111 26.87 41.45 -18.75
C LYS A 111 28.39 41.29 -18.82
N VAL A 112 28.89 40.08 -19.09
CA VAL A 112 30.33 39.74 -19.20
C VAL A 112 30.66 39.27 -20.62
N LEU A 113 30.52 40.18 -21.59
CA LEU A 113 30.80 39.89 -23.01
C LEU A 113 32.29 40.04 -23.34
N ASP A 114 33.04 38.95 -23.21
CA ASP A 114 34.43 38.86 -23.68
C ASP A 114 34.53 38.81 -25.22
N LYS A 115 35.76 38.80 -25.75
CA LYS A 115 36.00 38.78 -27.20
C LYS A 115 35.43 37.54 -27.88
N GLU A 116 35.47 36.39 -27.21
CA GLU A 116 34.94 35.13 -27.75
C GLU A 116 33.41 35.18 -27.82
N ALA A 117 32.75 35.68 -26.78
CA ALA A 117 31.30 35.83 -26.74
C ALA A 117 30.78 36.82 -27.79
N LYS A 118 31.45 37.98 -27.94
CA LYS A 118 31.10 38.96 -28.98
C LYS A 118 31.25 38.38 -30.39
N SER A 119 32.33 37.63 -30.64
CA SER A 119 32.55 36.97 -31.92
C SER A 119 31.50 35.87 -32.18
N SER A 120 31.14 35.11 -31.14
CA SER A 120 30.14 34.06 -31.22
C SER A 120 28.73 34.61 -31.46
N LEU A 121 28.36 35.74 -30.86
CA LEU A 121 27.06 36.37 -31.09
C LEU A 121 26.99 37.17 -32.40
N ASN A 122 28.12 37.35 -33.11
CA ASN A 122 28.12 38.09 -34.36
C ASN A 122 27.16 37.49 -35.39
N GLY A 123 26.30 38.36 -35.95
CA GLY A 123 25.25 38.02 -36.90
C GLY A 123 23.97 37.46 -36.26
N PHE A 124 23.91 37.26 -34.94
CA PHE A 124 22.67 36.99 -34.21
C PHE A 124 22.09 38.30 -33.68
N ASP A 125 20.78 38.45 -33.81
CA ASP A 125 20.05 39.61 -33.32
C ASP A 125 19.93 39.51 -31.80
N THR A 126 20.83 40.19 -31.09
CA THR A 126 20.87 40.15 -29.62
C THR A 126 19.70 40.87 -28.97
N ASP A 127 18.99 41.72 -29.70
CA ASP A 127 17.80 42.43 -29.19
C ASP A 127 16.67 41.42 -28.90
N LEU A 128 16.71 40.23 -29.51
CA LEU A 128 15.80 39.11 -29.20
C LEU A 128 16.01 38.55 -27.79
N LEU A 129 17.15 38.83 -27.14
CA LEU A 129 17.44 38.40 -25.77
C LEU A 129 16.85 39.37 -24.74
N ASP A 130 16.55 40.61 -25.14
CA ASP A 130 16.16 41.65 -24.19
C ASP A 130 14.77 41.38 -23.60
N ASN A 131 14.69 41.51 -22.27
CA ASN A 131 13.49 41.26 -21.47
C ASN A 131 12.90 39.84 -21.61
N LYS A 132 13.66 38.89 -22.16
CA LYS A 132 13.29 37.48 -22.29
C LYS A 132 14.30 36.61 -21.55
N ARG A 133 13.86 35.44 -21.11
CA ARG A 133 14.75 34.42 -20.54
C ARG A 133 14.92 33.29 -21.54
N ILE A 134 16.17 32.96 -21.87
CA ILE A 134 16.48 31.86 -22.78
C ILE A 134 17.29 30.79 -22.04
N ARG A 135 16.84 29.55 -22.10
CA ARG A 135 17.55 28.39 -21.53
C ARG A 135 17.79 27.31 -22.57
N PHE A 136 18.83 26.52 -22.33
CA PHE A 136 19.20 25.38 -23.16
C PHE A 136 19.32 24.15 -22.28
N PHE A 137 18.63 23.07 -22.65
CA PHE A 137 18.76 21.78 -22.01
C PHE A 137 19.45 20.83 -22.97
N ILE A 138 20.69 20.47 -22.67
CA ILE A 138 21.45 19.51 -23.47
C ILE A 138 21.29 18.15 -22.82
N LEU A 139 20.54 17.27 -23.48
CA LEU A 139 20.23 15.93 -22.99
C LEU A 139 20.87 14.87 -23.89
N PRO A 140 21.24 13.71 -23.36
CA PRO A 140 21.83 12.64 -24.15
C PRO A 140 20.80 12.03 -25.12
N PHE A 141 21.25 11.67 -26.32
CA PHE A 141 20.44 10.97 -27.33
C PHE A 141 20.32 9.46 -27.02
N GLU A 142 20.05 9.12 -25.76
CA GLU A 142 19.91 7.75 -25.29
C GLU A 142 18.64 7.62 -24.46
N ILE A 143 17.67 6.85 -24.97
CA ILE A 143 16.34 6.68 -24.33
C ILE A 143 16.50 6.18 -22.89
N GLU A 144 17.37 5.20 -22.66
CA GLU A 144 17.63 4.67 -21.31
C GLU A 144 18.12 5.74 -20.34
N VAL A 145 18.86 6.75 -20.81
CA VAL A 145 19.33 7.84 -19.96
C VAL A 145 18.21 8.83 -19.70
N LEU A 146 17.40 9.16 -20.70
CA LEU A 146 16.21 10.01 -20.52
C LEU A 146 15.22 9.38 -19.53
N GLU A 147 14.99 8.07 -19.60
CA GLU A 147 14.17 7.34 -18.62
C GLU A 147 14.73 7.43 -17.20
N LYS A 148 16.06 7.42 -17.02
CA LYS A 148 16.69 7.62 -15.72
C LYS A 148 16.41 9.02 -15.17
N ILE A 149 16.49 10.06 -16.01
CA ILE A 149 16.22 11.44 -15.63
C ILE A 149 14.75 11.64 -15.25
N VAL A 150 13.81 11.08 -16.04
CA VAL A 150 12.37 11.11 -15.70
C VAL A 150 12.11 10.40 -14.38
N ARG A 151 12.70 9.22 -14.16
CA ARG A 151 12.51 8.47 -12.92
C ARG A 151 13.04 9.24 -11.71
N ASP A 152 14.17 9.93 -11.84
CA ASP A 152 14.73 10.75 -10.77
C ASP A 152 13.84 11.97 -10.47
N SER A 153 13.38 12.66 -11.53
CA SER A 153 12.44 13.79 -11.43
C SER A 153 11.12 13.36 -10.80
N LEU A 154 10.61 12.19 -11.17
CA LEU A 154 9.39 11.60 -10.60
C LEU A 154 9.61 11.22 -9.13
N HIS A 155 10.77 10.69 -8.78
CA HIS A 155 11.10 10.36 -7.39
C HIS A 155 11.10 11.62 -6.52
N GLN A 156 11.70 12.71 -6.99
CA GLN A 156 11.62 14.02 -6.35
C GLN A 156 10.18 14.53 -6.26
N TYR A 157 9.41 14.40 -7.35
CA TYR A 157 7.99 14.78 -7.35
C TYR A 157 7.21 14.03 -6.26
N ILE A 158 7.42 12.72 -6.12
CA ILE A 158 6.76 11.85 -5.14
C ILE A 158 7.22 12.19 -3.72
N SER A 159 8.50 12.52 -3.51
CA SER A 159 9.01 12.82 -2.17
C SER A 159 8.29 13.99 -1.51
N ASP A 160 7.82 14.97 -2.29
CA ASP A 160 7.04 16.11 -1.79
C ASP A 160 5.68 15.69 -1.21
N SER A 161 5.16 14.52 -1.60
CA SER A 161 3.92 13.93 -1.09
C SER A 161 4.11 13.00 0.12
N ASN A 162 5.33 12.92 0.68
CA ASN A 162 5.71 12.04 1.79
C ASN A 162 5.45 10.54 1.54
N GLN A 163 5.41 10.11 0.28
CA GLN A 163 5.24 8.70 -0.08
C GLN A 163 6.60 8.03 -0.38
N MET A 164 6.73 6.76 0.00
CA MET A 164 7.89 5.93 -0.34
C MET A 164 7.49 4.89 -1.39
N MET A 165 8.29 4.76 -2.44
CA MET A 165 8.07 3.81 -3.53
C MET A 165 9.37 3.07 -3.86
N THR A 166 9.25 1.81 -4.31
CA THR A 166 10.40 1.03 -4.77
C THR A 166 10.84 1.49 -6.16
N PHE A 167 12.08 1.13 -6.52
CA PHE A 167 12.62 1.44 -7.84
C PHE A 167 11.72 0.97 -8.99
N ASP A 168 11.21 -0.27 -8.94
CA ASP A 168 10.37 -0.83 -10.01
C ASP A 168 9.03 -0.13 -10.13
N GLN A 169 8.46 0.32 -9.01
CA GLN A 169 7.22 1.10 -8.99
C GLN A 169 7.42 2.46 -9.66
N ILE A 170 8.49 3.18 -9.30
CA ILE A 170 8.81 4.48 -9.91
C ILE A 170 9.14 4.29 -11.39
N ARG A 171 9.89 3.23 -11.77
CA ARG A 171 10.17 2.89 -13.18
C ARG A 171 8.88 2.69 -13.96
N PHE A 172 7.94 1.93 -13.43
CA PHE A 172 6.65 1.67 -14.09
C PHE A 172 5.84 2.95 -14.31
N ILE A 173 5.72 3.80 -13.28
CA ILE A 173 4.99 5.07 -13.39
C ILE A 173 5.67 6.01 -14.38
N ALA A 174 7.01 6.11 -14.35
CA ALA A 174 7.77 6.93 -15.29
C ALA A 174 7.49 6.52 -16.75
N SER A 175 7.60 5.23 -17.07
CA SER A 175 7.32 4.71 -18.43
C SER A 175 5.87 4.96 -18.85
N ALA A 176 4.89 4.75 -17.95
CA ALA A 176 3.49 5.03 -18.25
C ALA A 176 3.26 6.51 -18.57
N THR A 177 3.83 7.40 -17.75
CA THR A 177 3.65 8.86 -17.90
C THR A 177 4.22 9.38 -19.22
N VAL A 178 5.38 8.90 -19.65
CA VAL A 178 5.97 9.26 -20.96
C VAL A 178 5.06 8.80 -22.10
N ASN A 179 4.51 7.59 -22.03
CA ASN A 179 3.59 7.07 -23.04
C ASN A 179 2.31 7.88 -23.13
N ASP A 180 1.73 8.31 -22.01
CA ASP A 180 0.50 9.12 -22.04
C ASP A 180 0.74 10.51 -22.62
N GLN A 181 1.89 11.12 -22.35
CA GLN A 181 2.24 12.40 -22.98
C GLN A 181 2.42 12.25 -24.49
N MET A 182 3.01 11.13 -24.94
CA MET A 182 3.09 10.80 -26.37
C MET A 182 1.71 10.59 -27.02
N ILE A 183 0.71 10.08 -26.30
CA ILE A 183 -0.66 9.99 -26.81
C ILE A 183 -1.33 11.37 -26.79
N SER A 184 -1.08 12.17 -25.75
CA SER A 184 -1.70 13.49 -25.58
C SER A 184 -1.26 14.49 -26.64
N SER A 185 -0.02 14.39 -27.14
CA SER A 185 0.48 15.19 -28.27
C SER A 185 -0.33 15.05 -29.56
N THR A 186 -1.13 13.99 -29.70
CA THR A 186 -1.96 13.78 -30.90
C THR A 186 -3.27 14.57 -30.89
N HIS A 187 -3.62 15.23 -29.78
CA HIS A 187 -4.92 15.89 -29.61
C HIS A 187 -4.86 17.42 -29.46
N GLY A 188 -3.70 18.01 -29.17
CA GLY A 188 -3.46 19.47 -29.13
C GLY A 188 -4.25 20.28 -28.08
N LYS A 189 -5.00 19.62 -27.19
CA LYS A 189 -5.92 20.30 -26.24
C LYS A 189 -5.23 20.87 -24.99
N GLY A 190 -3.97 20.51 -24.76
CA GLY A 190 -3.24 20.75 -23.52
C GLY A 190 -3.81 19.98 -22.34
N ILE A 191 -3.05 19.94 -21.24
CA ILE A 191 -3.35 19.21 -20.01
C ILE A 191 -3.33 20.23 -18.86
N ASP A 192 -4.44 20.33 -18.14
CA ASP A 192 -4.52 21.16 -16.94
C ASP A 192 -3.68 20.56 -15.82
N ARG A 193 -3.02 21.42 -15.05
CA ARG A 193 -2.12 21.00 -13.97
C ARG A 193 -2.82 20.11 -12.95
N LYS A 194 -4.04 20.50 -12.59
CA LYS A 194 -4.87 19.75 -11.64
C LYS A 194 -5.19 18.35 -12.13
N ASP A 195 -5.41 18.18 -13.43
CA ASP A 195 -5.70 16.87 -14.03
C ASP A 195 -4.44 16.02 -14.10
N PHE A 196 -3.29 16.62 -14.46
CA PHE A 196 -1.99 15.95 -14.42
C PHE A 196 -1.66 15.44 -13.00
N ASP A 197 -1.73 16.31 -12.00
CA ASP A 197 -1.43 15.95 -10.61
C ASP A 197 -2.42 14.89 -10.08
N GLY A 198 -3.71 15.03 -10.42
CA GLY A 198 -4.74 14.07 -10.02
C GLY A 198 -4.55 12.67 -10.61
N GLU A 199 -4.19 12.57 -11.90
CA GLU A 199 -3.87 11.27 -12.52
C GLU A 199 -2.56 10.68 -11.97
N MET A 200 -1.58 11.52 -11.68
CA MET A 200 -0.32 11.09 -11.06
C MET A 200 -0.55 10.53 -9.66
N GLU A 201 -1.31 11.24 -8.80
CA GLU A 201 -1.69 10.77 -7.47
C GLU A 201 -2.44 9.44 -7.51
N LYS A 202 -3.40 9.28 -8.43
CA LYS A 202 -4.13 8.02 -8.61
C LYS A 202 -3.19 6.86 -8.90
N ARG A 203 -2.22 7.04 -9.81
CA ARG A 203 -1.24 6.00 -10.18
C ARG A 203 -0.31 5.67 -9.04
N ILE A 204 0.24 6.71 -8.40
CA ILE A 204 1.08 6.58 -7.23
C ILE A 204 0.34 5.76 -6.17
N PHE A 205 -0.89 6.13 -5.84
CA PHE A 205 -1.70 5.40 -4.86
C PHE A 205 -1.93 3.93 -5.27
N LEU A 206 -2.40 3.68 -6.49
CA LEU A 206 -2.67 2.32 -6.99
C LEU A 206 -1.44 1.41 -7.00
N VAL A 207 -0.26 1.99 -7.25
CA VAL A 207 1.01 1.26 -7.34
C VAL A 207 1.65 1.12 -5.95
N ALA A 208 1.56 2.14 -5.09
CA ALA A 208 2.09 2.14 -3.73
C ALA A 208 1.36 1.14 -2.81
N ASP A 209 0.03 1.05 -2.90
CA ASP A 209 -0.80 0.15 -2.09
C ASP A 209 -0.50 -1.35 -2.32
N LYS A 210 0.22 -1.69 -3.40
CA LYS A 210 0.64 -3.06 -3.70
C LYS A 210 1.91 -3.51 -2.97
N TYR A 211 2.62 -2.63 -2.26
CA TYR A 211 3.79 -3.06 -1.47
C TYR A 211 3.38 -3.55 -0.09
N SER A 212 2.93 -4.80 -0.01
CA SER A 212 3.03 -5.56 1.24
C SER A 212 4.51 -5.90 1.47
N PRO A 213 5.09 -5.58 2.65
CA PRO A 213 6.46 -6.00 2.96
C PRO A 213 6.59 -7.52 2.78
N LYS A 214 7.73 -8.02 2.31
CA LYS A 214 7.96 -9.47 2.23
C LYS A 214 7.78 -10.06 3.65
N ARG A 215 6.82 -10.96 3.80
CA ARG A 215 6.46 -11.55 5.10
C ARG A 215 7.19 -12.87 5.31
N ILE A 216 7.85 -13.01 6.45
CA ILE A 216 8.44 -14.26 6.91
C ILE A 216 7.32 -15.20 7.35
N SER A 217 7.31 -16.42 6.81
CA SER A 217 6.32 -17.44 7.15
C SER A 217 6.68 -18.13 8.46
N ILE A 218 5.78 -18.07 9.45
CA ILE A 218 5.88 -18.84 10.69
C ILE A 218 4.65 -19.73 10.86
N GLY A 219 4.85 -20.95 11.36
CA GLY A 219 3.79 -21.96 11.48
C GLY A 219 3.56 -22.39 12.92
N VAL A 220 2.30 -22.60 13.27
CA VAL A 220 1.91 -23.37 14.46
C VAL A 220 0.88 -24.39 14.01
N LYS A 221 1.01 -25.64 14.46
CA LYS A 221 0.03 -26.69 14.19
C LYS A 221 -0.28 -27.56 15.40
N SER A 222 -1.52 -27.98 15.53
CA SER A 222 -1.96 -28.96 16.55
C SER A 222 -2.75 -30.13 15.98
N PHE A 223 -3.00 -30.15 14.67
CA PHE A 223 -3.56 -31.30 13.96
C PHE A 223 -2.87 -31.45 12.60
N THR A 224 -3.01 -32.62 11.97
CA THR A 224 -2.35 -32.95 10.69
C THR A 224 -3.12 -32.47 9.46
N ARG A 225 -4.45 -32.50 9.49
CA ARG A 225 -5.32 -32.23 8.34
C ARG A 225 -5.05 -30.85 7.73
N GLY A 226 -4.54 -30.82 6.49
CA GLY A 226 -4.23 -29.58 5.77
C GLY A 226 -2.94 -28.89 6.23
N ALA A 227 -2.19 -29.48 7.16
CA ALA A 227 -0.94 -28.96 7.72
C ALA A 227 0.28 -29.85 7.37
N GLU A 228 0.13 -30.75 6.39
CA GLU A 228 1.11 -31.80 6.07
C GLU A 228 2.43 -31.24 5.55
N ASN A 229 2.41 -30.07 4.91
CA ASN A 229 3.60 -29.40 4.37
C ASN A 229 4.02 -28.16 5.17
N LEU A 230 3.42 -27.92 6.35
CA LEU A 230 3.60 -26.65 7.04
C LEU A 230 5.07 -26.38 7.43
N GLU A 231 5.83 -27.41 7.82
CA GLU A 231 7.27 -27.26 8.08
C GLU A 231 8.10 -26.90 6.84
N LYS A 232 7.61 -27.20 5.62
CA LYS A 232 8.28 -26.84 4.37
C LYS A 232 7.90 -25.42 3.92
N ASP A 233 6.68 -25.00 4.23
CA ASP A 233 6.10 -23.73 3.81
C ASP A 233 6.44 -22.57 4.76
N THR A 234 7.09 -22.86 5.90
CA THR A 234 7.43 -21.89 6.94
C THR A 234 8.91 -21.93 7.30
N GLU A 235 9.47 -20.78 7.65
CA GLU A 235 10.87 -20.66 8.11
C GLU A 235 11.05 -21.27 9.50
N SER A 236 9.99 -21.25 10.31
CA SER A 236 9.96 -21.87 11.63
C SER A 236 8.55 -22.38 11.92
N CYS A 237 8.44 -23.60 12.44
CA CYS A 237 7.17 -24.27 12.70
C CYS A 237 7.15 -24.93 14.07
N LEU A 238 6.15 -24.59 14.89
CA LEU A 238 5.87 -25.25 16.15
C LEU A 238 4.77 -26.30 15.98
N SER A 239 5.07 -27.55 16.36
CA SER A 239 4.12 -28.66 16.27
C SER A 239 3.71 -29.17 17.65
N PHE A 240 2.40 -29.21 17.88
CA PHE A 240 1.77 -29.81 19.05
C PHE A 240 1.03 -31.11 18.73
N ILE A 241 1.14 -31.65 17.50
CA ILE A 241 0.38 -32.83 17.06
C ILE A 241 0.53 -34.02 18.03
N ASN A 242 1.72 -34.22 18.60
CA ASN A 242 1.98 -35.30 19.54
C ASN A 242 1.30 -35.13 20.90
N LYS A 243 0.80 -33.93 21.23
CA LYS A 243 0.10 -33.60 22.49
C LYS A 243 -1.42 -33.74 22.39
N PHE A 244 -1.95 -33.98 21.21
CA PHE A 244 -3.39 -34.13 20.97
C PHE A 244 -3.73 -35.52 20.44
N ASP A 245 -4.91 -36.02 20.80
CA ASP A 245 -5.61 -37.12 20.15
C ASP A 245 -6.88 -36.57 19.50
N GLY A 246 -6.83 -36.37 18.19
CA GLY A 246 -7.82 -35.57 17.48
C GLY A 246 -7.86 -34.13 18.02
N ARG A 247 -9.02 -33.73 18.58
CA ARG A 247 -9.20 -32.41 19.21
C ARG A 247 -8.93 -32.37 20.71
N ASN A 248 -8.74 -33.53 21.33
CA ASN A 248 -8.56 -33.64 22.76
C ASN A 248 -7.07 -33.59 23.11
N ILE A 249 -6.72 -32.81 24.13
CA ILE A 249 -5.38 -32.87 24.72
C ILE A 249 -5.20 -34.21 25.42
N LYS A 250 -4.03 -34.85 25.28
CA LYS A 250 -3.74 -36.10 25.99
C LYS A 250 -3.57 -35.82 27.48
N GLY A 251 -4.01 -36.75 28.33
CA GLY A 251 -4.15 -36.53 29.77
C GLY A 251 -2.86 -36.19 30.52
N GLU A 252 -1.70 -36.49 29.95
CA GLU A 252 -0.39 -36.15 30.49
C GLU A 252 0.07 -34.70 30.20
N TYR A 253 -0.65 -33.94 29.37
CA TYR A 253 -0.33 -32.56 29.00
C TYR A 253 -1.36 -31.55 29.51
N ASP A 254 -0.91 -30.33 29.76
CA ASP A 254 -1.74 -29.22 30.21
C ASP A 254 -1.74 -28.05 29.20
N TRP A 255 -2.89 -27.39 29.04
CA TRP A 255 -3.07 -26.28 28.10
C TRP A 255 -2.19 -25.07 28.42
N ASN A 256 -2.00 -24.72 29.69
CA ASN A 256 -1.22 -23.55 30.08
C ASN A 256 0.27 -23.88 30.14
N LYS A 257 0.63 -24.99 30.77
CA LYS A 257 2.03 -25.40 30.99
C LYS A 257 2.70 -25.89 29.72
N ASP A 258 2.03 -26.73 28.93
CA ASP A 258 2.66 -27.44 27.81
C ASP A 258 2.29 -26.84 26.46
N ILE A 259 1.16 -26.13 26.33
CA ILE A 259 0.76 -25.50 25.07
C ILE A 259 1.09 -24.01 25.08
N TYR A 260 0.48 -23.23 25.99
CA TYR A 260 0.63 -21.77 26.03
C TYR A 260 2.10 -21.34 26.23
N ARG A 261 2.80 -21.90 27.23
CA ARG A 261 4.20 -21.54 27.50
C ARG A 261 5.12 -21.82 26.30
N ASN A 262 4.97 -22.98 25.67
CA ASN A 262 5.76 -23.36 24.50
C ASN A 262 5.43 -22.47 23.28
N LEU A 263 4.16 -22.07 23.13
CA LEU A 263 3.73 -21.13 22.09
C LEU A 263 4.34 -19.74 22.31
N GLU A 264 4.30 -19.24 23.55
CA GLU A 264 4.88 -17.95 23.94
C GLU A 264 6.39 -17.91 23.68
N GLU A 265 7.12 -18.90 24.17
CA GLU A 265 8.57 -19.02 23.94
C GLU A 265 8.91 -19.06 22.45
N PHE A 266 8.18 -19.86 21.67
CA PHE A 266 8.39 -19.96 20.23
C PHE A 266 8.14 -18.64 19.50
N LEU A 267 6.98 -17.99 19.74
CA LEU A 267 6.63 -16.77 19.04
C LEU A 267 7.59 -15.63 19.39
N LEU A 268 7.94 -15.46 20.66
CA LEU A 268 8.88 -14.42 21.09
C LEU A 268 10.31 -14.64 20.57
N THR A 269 10.73 -15.90 20.38
CA THR A 269 12.05 -16.22 19.83
C THR A 269 12.11 -16.00 18.32
N ASN A 270 11.02 -16.27 17.60
CA ASN A 270 11.00 -16.30 16.13
C ASN A 270 10.39 -15.05 15.48
N THR A 271 10.04 -14.03 16.27
CA THR A 271 9.50 -12.77 15.77
C THR A 271 10.25 -11.56 16.32
N SER A 272 10.28 -10.47 15.54
CA SER A 272 10.87 -9.19 15.96
C SER A 272 10.22 -8.02 15.22
N ASN A 273 10.27 -6.82 15.79
CA ASN A 273 9.72 -5.62 15.15
C ASN A 273 10.52 -5.13 13.91
N LYS A 274 11.58 -5.84 13.50
CA LYS A 274 12.40 -5.50 12.32
C LYS A 274 11.84 -6.05 11.00
N TYR A 275 11.00 -7.08 11.07
CA TYR A 275 10.47 -7.76 9.90
C TYR A 275 8.95 -7.83 9.95
N ALA A 276 8.35 -8.12 8.80
CA ALA A 276 6.94 -8.47 8.70
C ALA A 276 6.78 -10.00 8.66
N TYR A 277 5.70 -10.50 9.23
CA TYR A 277 5.41 -11.92 9.36
C TYR A 277 4.04 -12.26 8.80
N GLN A 278 3.90 -13.51 8.38
CA GLN A 278 2.64 -14.16 8.12
C GLN A 278 2.58 -15.46 8.93
N ILE A 279 1.51 -15.66 9.68
CA ILE A 279 1.38 -16.78 10.60
C ILE A 279 0.33 -17.77 10.12
N PHE A 280 0.73 -19.02 9.97
CA PHE A 280 -0.16 -20.14 9.71
C PHE A 280 -0.58 -20.75 11.03
N LEU A 281 -1.90 -20.85 11.24
CA LEU A 281 -2.51 -21.33 12.48
C LEU A 281 -3.39 -22.55 12.19
N ASP A 282 -2.75 -23.66 11.84
CA ASP A 282 -3.40 -24.97 11.67
C ASP A 282 -3.62 -25.64 13.04
N THR A 283 -4.35 -24.92 13.89
CA THR A 283 -4.43 -25.18 15.33
C THR A 283 -5.85 -25.13 15.86
N HIS A 284 -6.03 -25.57 17.11
CA HIS A 284 -7.22 -25.27 17.90
C HIS A 284 -7.45 -23.75 18.04
N ALA A 285 -8.71 -23.32 18.11
CA ALA A 285 -9.09 -21.91 18.15
C ALA A 285 -8.45 -21.16 19.35
N SER A 286 -8.30 -21.87 20.46
CA SER A 286 -7.66 -21.39 21.68
C SER A 286 -6.17 -21.05 21.47
N ILE A 287 -5.47 -21.85 20.67
CA ILE A 287 -4.06 -21.61 20.32
C ILE A 287 -3.96 -20.40 19.38
N ALA A 288 -4.87 -20.27 18.41
CA ALA A 288 -4.93 -19.12 17.51
C ALA A 288 -5.18 -17.81 18.30
N PHE A 289 -6.11 -17.82 19.25
CA PHE A 289 -6.36 -16.70 20.16
C PHE A 289 -5.14 -16.37 21.01
N ALA A 290 -4.50 -17.39 21.61
CA ALA A 290 -3.31 -17.19 22.43
C ALA A 290 -2.15 -16.59 21.61
N ALA A 291 -1.94 -17.05 20.37
CA ALA A 291 -0.94 -16.48 19.47
C ALA A 291 -1.19 -15.00 19.20
N GLY A 292 -2.45 -14.62 18.98
CA GLY A 292 -2.85 -13.22 18.86
C GLY A 292 -2.58 -12.40 20.12
N ARG A 293 -2.87 -12.97 21.30
CA ARG A 293 -2.61 -12.30 22.58
C ARG A 293 -1.11 -12.10 22.86
N ILE A 294 -0.27 -13.07 22.48
CA ILE A 294 1.19 -12.97 22.62
C ILE A 294 1.74 -11.90 21.65
N LEU A 295 1.20 -11.85 20.42
CA LEU A 295 1.59 -10.90 19.37
C LEU A 295 0.63 -9.71 19.31
N ASP A 296 0.24 -9.17 20.47
CA ASP A 296 -0.69 -8.05 20.56
C ASP A 296 -0.09 -6.75 19.98
N SER A 297 -0.93 -5.75 19.74
CA SER A 297 -0.53 -4.46 19.13
C SER A 297 0.65 -3.76 19.84
N LYS A 298 0.82 -3.94 21.15
CA LYS A 298 1.91 -3.36 21.94
C LYS A 298 3.25 -4.05 21.72
N SER A 299 3.27 -5.27 21.16
CA SER A 299 4.50 -5.94 20.74
C SER A 299 5.19 -5.22 19.57
N GLY A 300 4.43 -4.42 18.80
CA GLY A 300 4.94 -3.74 17.61
C GLY A 300 5.31 -4.68 16.45
N ILE A 301 4.90 -5.94 16.52
CA ILE A 301 5.21 -6.94 15.50
C ILE A 301 4.17 -6.85 14.37
N ASN A 302 4.64 -6.62 13.14
CA ASN A 302 3.79 -6.60 11.95
C ASN A 302 3.50 -8.04 11.49
N VAL A 303 2.44 -8.64 12.01
CA VAL A 303 2.04 -10.03 11.71
C VAL A 303 0.58 -10.11 11.29
N PHE A 304 0.29 -10.91 10.27
CA PHE A 304 -1.08 -11.23 9.84
C PHE A 304 -1.29 -12.73 9.73
N PRO A 305 -2.48 -13.24 10.08
CA PRO A 305 -2.80 -14.65 9.94
C PRO A 305 -3.07 -15.03 8.48
N ILE A 306 -2.71 -16.25 8.13
CA ILE A 306 -3.12 -16.93 6.91
C ILE A 306 -4.40 -17.71 7.19
N GLN A 307 -5.45 -17.47 6.41
CA GLN A 307 -6.71 -18.18 6.51
C GLN A 307 -6.91 -19.09 5.30
N LYS A 308 -7.33 -20.33 5.56
CA LYS A 308 -7.75 -21.28 4.54
C LYS A 308 -9.26 -21.16 4.33
N SER A 309 -9.69 -21.03 3.08
CA SER A 309 -11.08 -21.02 2.64
C SER A 309 -11.28 -22.02 1.50
N SER A 310 -12.45 -22.64 1.43
CA SER A 310 -12.81 -23.54 0.35
C SER A 310 -12.96 -22.84 -1.00
N THR A 311 -13.26 -21.53 -1.03
CA THR A 311 -13.48 -20.79 -2.28
C THR A 311 -12.21 -20.11 -2.80
N ASN A 312 -11.37 -19.60 -1.89
CA ASN A 312 -10.24 -18.76 -2.25
C ASN A 312 -8.88 -19.40 -1.93
N GLY A 313 -8.88 -20.66 -1.47
CA GLY A 313 -7.67 -21.37 -1.05
C GLY A 313 -7.03 -20.74 0.20
N THR A 314 -5.71 -20.59 0.17
CA THR A 314 -4.92 -20.04 1.29
C THR A 314 -4.68 -18.55 1.05
N VAL A 315 -5.23 -17.69 1.92
CA VAL A 315 -5.23 -16.24 1.74
C VAL A 315 -4.64 -15.54 2.96
N LEU A 316 -3.77 -14.55 2.74
CA LEU A 316 -3.33 -13.63 3.77
C LEU A 316 -4.48 -12.72 4.17
N TRP A 317 -4.85 -12.73 5.45
CA TRP A 317 -5.83 -11.81 6.00
C TRP A 317 -5.11 -10.55 6.49
N ASP A 318 -4.71 -9.70 5.56
CA ASP A 318 -4.14 -8.39 5.85
C ASP A 318 -5.22 -7.36 6.22
N VAL A 319 -4.80 -6.27 6.85
CA VAL A 319 -5.69 -5.17 7.27
C VAL A 319 -5.41 -3.95 6.41
N LYS A 320 -6.44 -3.48 5.70
CA LYS A 320 -6.37 -2.35 4.77
C LYS A 320 -7.12 -1.15 5.35
N LEU A 321 -6.38 -0.13 5.78
CA LEU A 321 -6.92 1.06 6.45
C LEU A 321 -7.85 1.92 5.57
N SER A 322 -7.70 1.84 4.24
CA SER A 322 -8.43 2.65 3.26
C SER A 322 -9.58 1.92 2.56
N SER A 323 -10.01 0.75 3.06
CA SER A 323 -11.07 -0.04 2.42
C SER A 323 -12.39 0.75 2.36
N LYS A 324 -12.89 1.00 1.15
CA LYS A 324 -14.23 1.60 0.91
C LYS A 324 -15.38 0.60 1.02
N ARG A 325 -15.12 -0.63 1.49
CA ARG A 325 -16.14 -1.68 1.62
C ARG A 325 -17.01 -1.43 2.85
N ASN A 326 -18.32 -1.59 2.69
CA ASN A 326 -19.26 -1.60 3.80
C ASN A 326 -19.32 -3.01 4.38
N TYR A 327 -18.64 -3.22 5.51
CA TYR A 327 -18.67 -4.48 6.22
C TYR A 327 -19.85 -4.55 7.19
N THR A 328 -20.42 -5.75 7.30
CA THR A 328 -21.46 -6.06 8.27
C THR A 328 -20.91 -6.01 9.70
N ASN A 329 -21.73 -5.66 10.69
CA ASN A 329 -21.31 -5.68 12.10
C ASN A 329 -21.98 -6.83 12.86
N TRP A 330 -21.67 -6.99 14.14
CA TRP A 330 -22.40 -7.90 15.02
C TRP A 330 -23.83 -7.42 15.28
N ASP A 331 -24.75 -8.36 15.27
CA ASP A 331 -25.93 -8.34 16.12
C ASP A 331 -25.54 -8.91 17.50
N ILE A 332 -25.77 -8.13 18.56
CA ILE A 332 -25.30 -8.44 19.92
C ILE A 332 -26.49 -8.43 20.87
N SER A 333 -26.78 -9.59 21.48
CA SER A 333 -27.70 -9.68 22.62
C SER A 333 -26.93 -9.79 23.94
N HIS A 334 -27.53 -9.20 24.97
CA HIS A 334 -27.02 -9.11 26.33
C HIS A 334 -28.06 -9.72 27.26
N GLU A 335 -27.78 -10.91 27.79
CA GLU A 335 -28.77 -11.75 28.46
C GLU A 335 -28.35 -12.02 29.90
N LYS A 336 -29.21 -11.68 30.85
CA LYS A 336 -29.05 -12.13 32.24
C LYS A 336 -29.35 -13.61 32.30
N PHE A 337 -28.43 -14.38 32.89
CA PHE A 337 -28.52 -15.84 32.94
C PHE A 337 -28.85 -16.34 34.34
N ASN A 338 -28.01 -16.02 35.34
CA ASN A 338 -28.26 -16.34 36.75
C ASN A 338 -28.07 -15.11 37.64
N GLU A 339 -29.00 -14.91 38.57
CA GLU A 339 -28.87 -13.86 39.58
C GLU A 339 -27.73 -14.18 40.56
N ASN A 340 -27.06 -13.14 41.05
CA ASN A 340 -25.97 -13.21 42.04
C ASN A 340 -24.67 -13.91 41.58
N GLN A 341 -24.53 -14.16 40.28
CA GLN A 341 -23.30 -14.63 39.66
C GLN A 341 -22.65 -13.51 38.86
N TYR A 342 -21.31 -13.48 38.79
CA TYR A 342 -20.57 -12.37 38.18
C TYR A 342 -19.72 -12.78 36.96
N ASP A 343 -19.42 -14.07 36.77
CA ASP A 343 -18.73 -14.49 35.54
C ASP A 343 -19.63 -14.25 34.33
N SER A 344 -19.02 -14.00 33.19
CA SER A 344 -19.73 -13.73 31.93
C SER A 344 -19.34 -14.74 30.87
N ALA A 345 -20.28 -15.13 30.01
CA ALA A 345 -19.98 -15.92 28.82
C ALA A 345 -20.04 -15.04 27.57
N LEU A 346 -19.00 -15.07 26.74
CA LEU A 346 -18.99 -14.52 25.38
C LEU A 346 -19.21 -15.66 24.39
N VAL A 347 -20.25 -15.57 23.58
CA VAL A 347 -20.62 -16.56 22.58
C VAL A 347 -20.47 -15.95 21.20
N LEU A 348 -19.57 -16.51 20.37
CA LEU A 348 -19.27 -16.01 19.03
C LEU A 348 -19.79 -16.98 17.96
N ASN A 349 -20.98 -16.67 17.42
CA ASN A 349 -21.68 -17.47 16.40
C ASN A 349 -21.27 -17.05 14.98
N VAL A 350 -20.02 -17.28 14.60
CA VAL A 350 -19.52 -16.81 13.30
C VAL A 350 -19.79 -17.81 12.19
N THR A 351 -19.25 -19.02 12.33
CA THR A 351 -19.34 -20.08 11.30
C THR A 351 -20.58 -20.96 11.43
N ARG A 352 -21.14 -21.00 12.64
CA ARG A 352 -22.36 -21.73 13.02
C ARG A 352 -22.91 -21.14 14.31
N ASN A 353 -24.20 -21.34 14.56
CA ASN A 353 -24.83 -20.95 15.82
C ASN A 353 -24.54 -22.01 16.88
N ILE A 354 -23.92 -21.61 17.99
CA ILE A 354 -23.50 -22.47 19.10
C ILE A 354 -24.20 -22.14 20.42
N TYR A 355 -25.13 -21.18 20.42
CA TYR A 355 -25.72 -20.65 21.65
C TYR A 355 -26.36 -21.75 22.52
N ASN A 356 -27.17 -22.63 21.92
CA ASN A 356 -27.86 -23.70 22.64
C ASN A 356 -26.89 -24.70 23.26
N ASP A 357 -25.82 -25.06 22.56
CA ASP A 357 -24.80 -25.99 23.04
C ASP A 357 -24.03 -25.38 24.21
N VAL A 358 -23.72 -24.09 24.15
CA VAL A 358 -23.07 -23.35 25.24
C VAL A 358 -23.98 -23.27 26.47
N VAL A 359 -25.25 -22.92 26.30
CA VAL A 359 -26.22 -22.86 27.41
C VAL A 359 -26.37 -24.22 28.08
N LYS A 360 -26.43 -25.30 27.29
CA LYS A 360 -26.46 -26.67 27.80
C LYS A 360 -25.21 -26.98 28.60
N PHE A 361 -24.03 -26.71 28.05
CA PHE A 361 -22.75 -26.94 28.71
C PHE A 361 -22.61 -26.17 30.04
N ILE A 362 -23.00 -24.89 30.07
CA ILE A 362 -22.99 -24.05 31.28
C ILE A 362 -23.82 -24.69 32.39
N LYS A 363 -25.02 -25.19 32.06
CA LYS A 363 -25.92 -25.84 33.03
C LYS A 363 -25.39 -27.19 33.50
N GLU A 364 -24.93 -28.04 32.58
CA GLU A 364 -24.43 -29.39 32.92
C GLU A 364 -23.17 -29.34 33.79
N ASN A 365 -22.32 -28.32 33.62
CA ASN A 365 -21.06 -28.15 34.36
C ASN A 365 -21.17 -27.14 35.51
N ASN A 366 -22.36 -26.60 35.79
CA ASN A 366 -22.62 -25.61 36.84
C ASN A 366 -21.65 -24.41 36.80
N LEU A 367 -21.37 -23.88 35.61
CA LEU A 367 -20.53 -22.68 35.48
C LEU A 367 -21.23 -21.48 36.11
N SER A 368 -20.46 -20.66 36.84
CA SER A 368 -20.93 -19.51 37.62
C SER A 368 -21.25 -18.28 36.77
N ILE A 369 -21.96 -18.48 35.65
CA ILE A 369 -22.27 -17.44 34.67
C ILE A 369 -23.49 -16.64 35.13
N GLY A 370 -23.32 -15.34 35.32
CA GLY A 370 -24.42 -14.40 35.56
C GLY A 370 -24.97 -13.76 34.29
N PHE A 371 -24.13 -13.65 33.24
CA PHE A 371 -24.46 -12.87 32.06
C PHE A 371 -23.88 -13.47 30.77
N ILE A 372 -24.65 -13.48 29.69
CA ILE A 372 -24.24 -13.95 28.36
C ILE A 372 -24.22 -12.78 27.38
N ILE A 373 -23.10 -12.64 26.66
CA ILE A 373 -22.91 -11.72 25.54
C ILE A 373 -22.90 -12.59 24.29
N ASN A 374 -23.97 -12.53 23.51
CA ASN A 374 -24.17 -13.40 22.36
C ASN A 374 -24.03 -12.59 21.07
N CYS A 375 -23.00 -12.89 20.28
CA CYS A 375 -22.64 -12.15 19.09
C CYS A 375 -22.84 -13.01 17.84
N THR A 376 -23.61 -12.50 16.88
CA THR A 376 -23.86 -13.14 15.57
C THR A 376 -23.69 -12.11 14.46
N PRO A 377 -23.04 -12.40 13.33
CA PRO A 377 -22.98 -11.47 12.20
C PRO A 377 -24.39 -11.12 11.68
N SER A 378 -24.71 -9.81 11.60
CA SER A 378 -26.08 -9.29 11.45
C SER A 378 -26.80 -9.68 10.16
N ASP A 379 -26.14 -9.63 9.00
CA ASP A 379 -26.81 -9.82 7.71
C ASP A 379 -26.82 -11.28 7.25
N VAL A 380 -25.66 -11.94 7.26
CA VAL A 380 -25.49 -13.30 6.73
C VAL A 380 -25.80 -14.36 7.78
N GLY A 381 -25.85 -13.99 9.06
CA GLY A 381 -25.93 -14.94 10.16
C GLY A 381 -24.66 -15.76 10.31
N ALA A 382 -24.77 -16.95 10.91
CA ALA A 382 -23.63 -17.79 11.20
C ALA A 382 -23.30 -18.75 10.04
N THR A 383 -22.27 -18.44 9.25
CA THR A 383 -21.84 -19.21 8.07
C THR A 383 -20.32 -19.15 7.87
N ASN A 384 -19.77 -20.05 7.06
CA ASN A 384 -18.34 -20.02 6.70
C ASN A 384 -17.91 -18.76 5.90
N PHE A 385 -18.87 -17.93 5.47
CA PHE A 385 -18.64 -16.72 4.67
C PHE A 385 -18.92 -15.43 5.44
N SER A 386 -19.31 -15.52 6.72
CA SER A 386 -19.75 -14.36 7.49
C SER A 386 -18.64 -13.35 7.80
N ILE A 387 -17.37 -13.76 7.68
CA ILE A 387 -16.22 -12.85 7.72
C ILE A 387 -15.51 -12.93 6.37
N GLU A 388 -15.44 -11.79 5.70
CA GLU A 388 -15.05 -11.71 4.28
C GLU A 388 -13.54 -11.66 4.08
N ASP A 389 -12.83 -10.89 4.91
CA ASP A 389 -11.39 -10.66 4.80
C ASP A 389 -10.78 -10.23 6.15
N GLY A 390 -9.46 -10.01 6.18
CA GLY A 390 -8.75 -9.60 7.39
C GLY A 390 -9.20 -8.25 7.94
N THR A 391 -9.60 -7.31 7.07
CA THR A 391 -10.08 -5.98 7.50
C THR A 391 -11.43 -6.11 8.21
N HIS A 392 -12.35 -6.91 7.66
CA HIS A 392 -13.61 -7.26 8.31
C HIS A 392 -13.37 -7.96 9.65
N ALA A 393 -12.46 -8.94 9.69
CA ALA A 393 -12.14 -9.70 10.89
C ALA A 393 -11.62 -8.81 12.04
N THR A 394 -10.69 -7.89 11.74
CA THR A 394 -10.17 -6.93 12.73
C THR A 394 -11.25 -5.96 13.21
N ALA A 395 -12.11 -5.48 12.30
CA ALA A 395 -13.21 -4.59 12.68
C ALA A 395 -14.18 -5.28 13.65
N LEU A 396 -14.55 -6.54 13.38
CA LEU A 396 -15.38 -7.35 14.27
C LEU A 396 -14.69 -7.67 15.60
N ALA A 397 -13.39 -7.99 15.58
CA ALA A 397 -12.62 -8.22 16.81
C ALA A 397 -12.56 -6.97 17.70
N ASN A 398 -12.45 -5.78 17.10
CA ASN A 398 -12.49 -4.50 17.82
C ASN A 398 -13.88 -4.23 18.42
N SER A 399 -14.97 -4.53 17.70
CA SER A 399 -16.31 -4.28 18.22
C SER A 399 -16.71 -5.23 19.35
N VAL A 400 -16.11 -6.43 19.45
CA VAL A 400 -16.25 -7.31 20.63
C VAL A 400 -15.74 -6.62 21.90
N TYR A 401 -14.65 -5.84 21.83
CA TYR A 401 -14.14 -5.08 22.97
C TYR A 401 -15.21 -4.14 23.55
N ASN A 402 -15.96 -3.46 22.68
CA ASN A 402 -17.04 -2.58 23.08
C ASN A 402 -18.23 -3.36 23.68
N ALA A 403 -18.53 -4.54 23.13
CA ALA A 403 -19.57 -5.43 23.65
C ALA A 403 -19.29 -5.87 25.09
N ILE A 404 -18.08 -6.36 25.34
CA ILE A 404 -17.67 -6.78 26.69
C ILE A 404 -17.49 -5.62 27.67
N GLY A 405 -17.26 -4.40 27.16
CA GLY A 405 -17.08 -3.19 27.95
C GLY A 405 -18.34 -2.75 28.71
N ARG A 406 -19.52 -3.19 28.25
CA ARG A 406 -20.82 -2.93 28.89
C ARG A 406 -21.03 -3.67 30.22
N ARG A 407 -20.14 -4.61 30.55
CA ARG A 407 -20.13 -5.30 31.84
C ARG A 407 -19.87 -4.34 32.99
N SER A 408 -20.52 -4.59 34.12
CA SER A 408 -20.30 -3.85 35.37
C SER A 408 -18.87 -4.04 35.88
N THR A 409 -18.40 -3.18 36.78
CA THR A 409 -17.06 -3.30 37.36
C THR A 409 -16.85 -4.64 38.08
N VAL A 410 -17.89 -5.20 38.70
CA VAL A 410 -17.80 -6.50 39.38
C VAL A 410 -17.67 -7.63 38.34
N GLU A 411 -18.47 -7.60 37.28
CA GLU A 411 -18.40 -8.56 36.16
C GLU A 411 -17.07 -8.49 35.39
N ARG A 412 -16.48 -7.29 35.26
CA ARG A 412 -15.15 -7.13 34.62
C ARG A 412 -14.00 -7.64 35.49
N ARG A 413 -14.18 -7.73 36.81
CA ARG A 413 -13.21 -8.35 37.74
C ARG A 413 -13.36 -9.87 37.81
N ALA A 414 -14.56 -10.35 37.48
CA ALA A 414 -14.89 -11.77 37.34
C ALA A 414 -14.36 -12.35 36.02
N THR A 415 -14.60 -13.64 35.80
CA THR A 415 -14.03 -14.39 34.67
C THR A 415 -14.90 -14.25 33.42
N LEU A 416 -14.27 -14.03 32.27
CA LEU A 416 -14.90 -14.09 30.96
C LEU A 416 -14.66 -15.45 30.30
N HIS A 417 -15.72 -16.25 30.15
CA HIS A 417 -15.71 -17.54 29.48
C HIS A 417 -15.98 -17.34 27.99
N ILE A 418 -15.05 -17.71 27.12
CA ILE A 418 -15.13 -17.45 25.68
C ILE A 418 -15.42 -18.76 24.93
N PHE A 419 -16.58 -18.80 24.29
CA PHE A 419 -17.02 -19.89 23.43
C PHE A 419 -17.10 -19.36 21.99
N ALA A 420 -16.41 -20.01 21.07
CA ALA A 420 -16.31 -19.51 19.70
C ALA A 420 -16.45 -20.63 18.67
N ALA A 421 -17.26 -20.36 17.65
CA ALA A 421 -17.21 -21.08 16.40
C ALA A 421 -16.83 -20.10 15.29
N ALA A 422 -15.54 -19.78 15.19
CA ALA A 422 -15.02 -18.75 14.30
C ALA A 422 -13.74 -19.19 13.57
N PRO A 423 -13.38 -18.54 12.45
CA PRO A 423 -12.11 -18.78 11.77
C PRO A 423 -10.91 -18.48 12.69
N ASN A 424 -9.83 -19.25 12.57
CA ASN A 424 -8.63 -19.04 13.37
C ASN A 424 -8.00 -17.66 13.13
N ALA A 425 -8.07 -17.12 11.92
CA ALA A 425 -7.61 -15.76 11.64
C ALA A 425 -8.40 -14.71 12.43
N PHE A 426 -9.73 -14.86 12.58
CA PHE A 426 -10.52 -14.00 13.45
C PHE A 426 -10.15 -14.19 14.93
N MET A 427 -9.98 -15.44 15.38
CA MET A 427 -9.57 -15.71 16.77
C MET A 427 -8.20 -15.08 17.10
N PHE A 428 -7.28 -15.07 16.14
CA PHE A 428 -6.01 -14.36 16.25
C PHE A 428 -6.20 -12.86 16.45
N PHE A 429 -6.99 -12.19 15.61
CA PHE A 429 -7.28 -10.75 15.79
C PHE A 429 -8.00 -10.45 17.10
N LEU A 430 -8.93 -11.31 17.53
CA LEU A 430 -9.58 -11.18 18.83
C LEU A 430 -8.57 -11.31 19.98
N GLY A 431 -7.62 -12.24 19.85
CA GLY A 431 -6.50 -12.41 20.77
C GLY A 431 -5.66 -11.15 20.91
N GLN A 432 -5.34 -10.47 19.79
CA GLN A 432 -4.58 -9.21 19.79
C GLN A 432 -5.25 -8.09 20.58
N ASN A 433 -6.58 -8.12 20.69
CA ASN A 433 -7.36 -7.14 21.47
C ASN A 433 -7.63 -7.59 22.92
N SER A 434 -7.23 -8.81 23.28
CA SER A 434 -7.73 -9.48 24.48
C SER A 434 -7.07 -9.05 25.80
N VAL A 435 -5.96 -8.31 25.76
CA VAL A 435 -5.26 -7.84 26.98
C VAL A 435 -6.22 -7.05 27.89
N GLY A 436 -7.13 -6.27 27.32
CA GLY A 436 -8.12 -5.51 28.07
C GLY A 436 -9.36 -6.31 28.51
N PHE A 437 -9.44 -7.62 28.24
CA PHE A 437 -10.61 -8.44 28.58
C PHE A 437 -10.64 -8.83 30.08
N GLY A 438 -9.51 -8.68 30.77
CA GLY A 438 -9.32 -9.15 32.14
C GLY A 438 -9.05 -10.65 32.20
N LYS A 439 -9.59 -11.32 33.22
CA LYS A 439 -9.51 -12.77 33.37
C LYS A 439 -10.37 -13.44 32.30
N CYS A 440 -9.79 -14.33 31.49
CA CYS A 440 -10.56 -15.08 30.51
C CYS A 440 -10.17 -16.55 30.43
N ILE A 441 -11.13 -17.39 30.06
CA ILE A 441 -10.98 -18.83 29.86
C ILE A 441 -11.57 -19.16 28.49
N LEU A 442 -10.83 -19.90 27.67
CA LEU A 442 -11.31 -20.39 26.38
C LEU A 442 -11.86 -21.82 26.50
N TYR A 443 -12.73 -22.16 25.55
CA TYR A 443 -13.35 -23.47 25.46
C TYR A 443 -13.26 -24.03 24.03
N GLU A 444 -12.91 -25.30 23.92
CA GLU A 444 -12.90 -26.05 22.65
C GLU A 444 -14.10 -26.98 22.58
N TYR A 445 -14.70 -27.12 21.40
CA TYR A 445 -15.83 -28.03 21.17
C TYR A 445 -15.40 -29.28 20.40
N ASP A 446 -15.92 -30.44 20.79
CA ASP A 446 -15.76 -31.70 20.05
C ASP A 446 -16.65 -31.73 18.79
N PHE A 447 -16.24 -31.01 17.75
CA PHE A 447 -16.98 -30.95 16.48
C PHE A 447 -16.96 -32.25 15.68
N GLU A 448 -16.06 -33.19 15.99
CA GLU A 448 -16.03 -34.50 15.32
C GLU A 448 -17.11 -35.43 15.88
N GLN A 449 -17.74 -35.08 17.01
CA GLN A 449 -18.78 -35.85 17.68
C GLN A 449 -18.32 -37.29 18.00
N ARG A 450 -17.01 -37.48 18.19
CA ARG A 450 -16.43 -38.81 18.40
C ARG A 450 -16.36 -39.19 19.87
N ASN A 451 -16.36 -38.20 20.77
CA ASN A 451 -16.18 -38.42 22.19
C ASN A 451 -17.29 -37.75 23.00
N SER A 452 -17.11 -36.47 23.31
CA SER A 452 -17.90 -35.78 24.35
C SER A 452 -19.11 -35.06 23.78
N CYS A 453 -19.08 -34.69 22.49
CA CYS A 453 -20.11 -33.87 21.84
C CYS A 453 -20.46 -32.60 22.65
N THR A 454 -19.47 -32.04 23.36
CA THR A 454 -19.63 -30.87 24.22
C THR A 454 -18.33 -30.09 24.32
N TYR A 455 -18.32 -29.03 25.12
CA TYR A 455 -17.14 -28.19 25.35
C TYR A 455 -16.19 -28.79 26.39
N SER A 456 -14.91 -28.44 26.28
CA SER A 456 -13.91 -28.63 27.33
C SER A 456 -13.13 -27.34 27.53
N GLN A 457 -12.73 -27.10 28.78
CA GLN A 457 -11.91 -25.94 29.11
C GLN A 457 -10.51 -26.09 28.48
N SER A 458 -10.00 -24.99 27.91
CA SER A 458 -8.68 -24.92 27.31
C SER A 458 -7.78 -23.91 28.06
N ILE A 459 -7.13 -23.00 27.34
CA ILE A 459 -6.18 -22.02 27.87
C ILE A 459 -6.91 -21.04 28.80
N SER A 460 -6.33 -20.83 29.98
CA SER A 460 -6.80 -19.88 30.99
C SER A 460 -5.84 -18.71 31.16
N PHE A 461 -6.38 -17.49 31.24
CA PHE A 461 -5.67 -16.23 31.51
C PHE A 461 -6.18 -15.59 32.81
N THR A 462 -6.27 -16.38 33.88
CA THR A 462 -6.84 -15.95 35.16
C THR A 462 -5.83 -15.46 36.19
N ASN A 463 -4.53 -15.69 35.94
CA ASN A 463 -3.45 -15.51 36.89
C ASN A 463 -2.67 -14.21 36.70
#